data_AF-A0A4Z0PIV2-F1
#
_entry.id   AF-A0A4Z0PIV2-F1
#
_cell.length_a   1.000
_cell.length_b   1.000
_cell.length_c   1.000
_cell.angle_alpha   90.00
_cell.angle_beta   90.00
_cell.angle_gamma   90.00
#
_symmetry.space_group_name_H-M   'P 1'
#
loop_
_entity.id
_entity.type
_entity.pdbx_description
1 polymer ?
#
loop_
_entity_poly.entity_id
_entity_poly.type
_entity_poly.pdbx_seq_one_letter_code
_entity_poly.pdbx_strand_id
1 'polypeptide(L)'
;MAANSSLAELFAQKSDAELLYMAQNAPRYPPALGAAAVRELQQRGLVPTVPAAPRATDNLPAPAPDEPWHYLALDTLRRLLRPSAAYFATPLLLTLNVLVFGLMVAAGADIFHPQSAILVAWGSNFSPLTLPGQPWRLLTSCFLHGGLAHLLLNALALLFLGRLTESWLGPGRVLLFYLLSGVGGSLASLWWHAAGVNSVGASGAIFGLYGLLLAVALTGAVPLSRQQRYSLLWLVLLLVPSQLQAGLQGTGTTDNAAHIGGLLTGWGLGLLYAVWRQLLKTK
;
A
#
# COMPACT_ATOMS: atom_id res chain seq x y z
N MET A 1 48.51 -28.00 10.18
CA MET A 1 49.46 -26.94 10.58
C MET A 1 50.64 -26.78 9.60
N ALA A 2 50.45 -26.92 8.27
CA ALA A 2 51.57 -26.92 7.30
C ALA A 2 51.51 -25.81 6.21
N ALA A 3 50.50 -24.93 6.23
CA ALA A 3 50.30 -23.91 5.18
C ALA A 3 50.82 -22.51 5.55
N ASN A 4 51.18 -22.25 6.82
CA ASN A 4 51.64 -20.93 7.26
C ASN A 4 53.15 -20.69 7.03
N SER A 5 53.95 -21.74 6.86
CA SER A 5 55.40 -21.62 6.61
C SER A 5 55.70 -21.14 5.19
N SER A 6 54.97 -21.64 4.18
CA SER A 6 55.20 -21.27 2.78
C SER A 6 54.84 -19.81 2.48
N LEU A 7 53.83 -19.27 3.15
CA LEU A 7 53.40 -17.88 3.00
C LEU A 7 54.39 -16.90 3.64
N ALA A 8 54.99 -17.24 4.78
CA ALA A 8 56.00 -16.39 5.40
C ALA A 8 57.27 -16.31 4.54
N GLU A 9 57.75 -17.44 4.04
CA GLU A 9 58.94 -17.50 3.17
C GLU A 9 58.74 -16.72 1.86
N LEU A 10 57.55 -16.80 1.26
CA LEU A 10 57.22 -16.09 0.02
C LEU A 10 57.16 -14.57 0.22
N PHE A 11 56.74 -14.10 1.39
CA PHE A 11 56.66 -12.68 1.72
C PHE A 11 58.01 -12.11 2.18
N ALA A 12 58.86 -12.92 2.81
CA ALA A 12 60.24 -12.57 3.13
C ALA A 12 61.07 -12.20 1.87
N GLN A 13 60.74 -12.78 0.71
CA GLN A 13 61.41 -12.49 -0.56
C GLN A 13 60.87 -11.24 -1.30
N LYS A 14 59.80 -10.60 -0.81
CA LYS A 14 59.21 -9.42 -1.45
C LYS A 14 59.92 -8.14 -1.06
N SER A 15 59.91 -7.17 -1.98
CA SER A 15 60.39 -5.81 -1.69
C SER A 15 59.44 -5.06 -0.75
N ASP A 16 59.97 -4.07 -0.04
CA ASP A 16 59.18 -3.25 0.88
C ASP A 16 58.03 -2.52 0.16
N ALA A 17 58.26 -2.09 -1.08
CA ALA A 17 57.24 -1.42 -1.91
C ALA A 17 56.08 -2.35 -2.27
N GLU A 18 56.36 -3.62 -2.61
CA GLU A 18 55.32 -4.61 -2.89
C GLU A 18 54.51 -4.95 -1.64
N LEU A 19 55.19 -5.11 -0.51
CA LEU A 19 54.52 -5.38 0.76
C LEU A 19 53.62 -4.21 1.18
N LEU A 20 54.09 -2.97 1.02
CA LEU A 20 53.30 -1.77 1.32
C LEU A 20 52.09 -1.63 0.39
N TYR A 21 52.28 -1.91 -0.91
CA TYR A 21 51.19 -1.91 -1.88
C TYR A 21 50.12 -2.95 -1.53
N MET A 22 50.55 -4.17 -1.19
CA MET A 22 49.64 -5.24 -0.79
C MET A 22 48.90 -4.93 0.52
N ALA A 23 49.57 -4.30 1.49
CA ALA A 23 48.94 -3.87 2.74
C ALA A 23 47.91 -2.76 2.52
N GLN A 24 48.22 -1.75 1.70
CA GLN A 24 47.30 -0.65 1.37
C GLN A 24 46.06 -1.12 0.59
N ASN A 25 46.21 -2.19 -0.21
CA ASN A 25 45.14 -2.74 -1.03
C ASN A 25 44.57 -4.06 -0.45
N ALA A 26 44.74 -4.32 0.85
CA ALA A 26 44.33 -5.57 1.50
C ALA A 26 42.89 -6.04 1.20
N PRO A 27 41.87 -5.17 1.07
CA PRO A 27 40.50 -5.59 0.72
C PRO A 27 40.37 -6.27 -0.66
N ARG A 28 41.35 -6.13 -1.55
CA ARG A 28 41.37 -6.75 -2.88
C ARG A 28 41.94 -8.16 -2.90
N TYR A 29 42.49 -8.63 -1.78
CA TYR A 29 43.15 -9.93 -1.66
C TYR A 29 42.45 -10.80 -0.60
N PRO A 30 42.62 -12.13 -0.66
CA PRO A 30 42.24 -13.00 0.45
C PRO A 30 42.81 -12.47 1.79
N PRO A 31 42.02 -12.46 2.89
CA PRO A 31 42.42 -11.84 4.16
C PRO A 31 43.76 -12.34 4.71
N ALA A 32 44.10 -13.61 4.45
CA ALA A 32 45.37 -14.21 4.87
C ALA A 32 46.61 -13.56 4.20
N LEU A 33 46.50 -13.11 2.95
CA LEU A 33 47.58 -12.46 2.19
C LEU A 33 47.82 -11.02 2.66
N GLY A 34 46.74 -10.26 2.87
CA GLY A 34 46.85 -8.90 3.42
C GLY A 34 47.46 -8.91 4.82
N ALA A 35 47.05 -9.86 5.67
CA ALA A 35 47.62 -10.03 7.01
C ALA A 35 49.09 -10.49 6.98
N ALA A 36 49.49 -11.31 6.01
CA ALA A 36 50.89 -11.72 5.84
C ALA A 36 51.79 -10.54 5.40
N ALA A 37 51.33 -9.69 4.48
CA ALA A 37 52.05 -8.47 4.07
C ALA A 37 52.32 -7.54 5.25
N VAL A 38 51.28 -7.28 6.06
CA VAL A 38 51.37 -6.40 7.23
C VAL A 38 52.31 -6.98 8.30
N ARG A 39 52.27 -8.29 8.54
CA ARG A 39 53.18 -8.95 9.50
C ARG A 39 54.64 -8.87 9.07
N GLU A 40 54.94 -9.06 7.78
CA GLU A 40 56.30 -8.94 7.25
C GLU A 40 56.82 -7.49 7.37
N LEU A 41 55.99 -6.48 7.04
CA LEU A 41 56.33 -5.07 7.24
C LEU A 41 56.59 -4.72 8.72
N GLN A 42 55.83 -5.32 9.63
CA GLN A 42 56.03 -5.17 11.08
C GLN A 42 57.33 -5.84 11.54
N GLN A 43 57.64 -7.04 11.03
CA GLN A 43 58.89 -7.75 11.32
C GLN A 43 60.12 -6.96 10.85
N ARG A 44 60.00 -6.22 9.73
CA ARG A 44 61.04 -5.33 9.21
C ARG A 44 61.12 -3.97 9.92
N GLY A 45 60.22 -3.68 10.87
CA GLY A 45 60.17 -2.40 11.57
C GLY A 45 59.68 -1.22 10.71
N LEU A 46 59.05 -1.48 9.56
CA LEU A 46 58.56 -0.46 8.63
C LEU A 46 57.14 0.03 8.98
N VAL A 47 56.37 -0.77 9.71
CA VAL A 47 55.02 -0.44 10.19
C VAL A 47 54.93 -0.73 11.69
N PRO A 48 54.36 0.18 12.51
CA PRO A 48 54.17 -0.07 13.93
C PRO A 48 53.28 -1.28 14.21
N THR A 49 53.59 -2.03 15.28
CA THR A 49 52.69 -3.04 15.83
C THR A 49 51.55 -2.37 16.59
N VAL A 50 50.46 -2.06 15.89
CA VAL A 50 49.22 -1.65 16.54
C VAL A 50 48.51 -2.91 17.05
N PRO A 51 48.08 -2.97 18.33
CA PRO A 51 47.23 -4.06 18.82
C PRO A 51 46.04 -4.24 17.89
N ALA A 52 45.74 -5.48 17.48
CA ALA A 52 44.58 -5.74 16.64
C ALA A 52 43.35 -5.13 17.32
N ALA A 53 42.69 -4.19 16.64
CA ALA A 53 41.42 -3.66 17.12
C ALA A 53 40.47 -4.85 17.38
N PRO A 54 39.71 -4.85 18.48
CA PRO A 54 38.70 -5.87 18.72
C PRO A 54 37.87 -6.06 17.45
N ARG A 55 37.65 -7.30 17.02
CA ARG A 55 36.86 -7.49 15.79
C ARG A 55 35.48 -6.91 16.06
N ALA A 56 34.96 -6.11 15.14
CA ALA A 56 33.61 -5.56 15.24
C ALA A 56 32.53 -6.66 15.40
N THR A 57 32.88 -7.92 15.12
CA THR A 57 32.04 -9.11 15.32
C THR A 57 31.95 -9.58 16.77
N ASP A 58 32.90 -9.22 17.64
CA ASP A 58 32.96 -9.75 19.01
C ASP A 58 31.85 -9.17 19.91
N ASN A 59 31.21 -8.07 19.47
CA ASN A 59 30.08 -7.41 20.13
C ASN A 59 28.81 -7.35 19.26
N LEU A 60 28.73 -8.12 18.16
CA LEU A 60 27.45 -8.21 17.45
C LEU A 60 26.49 -9.06 18.30
N PRO A 61 25.29 -8.54 18.62
CA PRO A 61 24.23 -9.37 19.17
C PRO A 61 24.07 -10.61 18.28
N ALA A 62 23.89 -11.79 18.89
CA ALA A 62 23.51 -12.97 18.12
C ALA A 62 22.33 -12.59 17.20
N PRO A 63 22.33 -13.04 15.92
CA PRO A 63 21.22 -12.75 15.02
C PRO A 63 19.92 -13.12 15.73
N ALA A 64 18.96 -12.20 15.74
CA ALA A 64 17.66 -12.47 16.34
C ALA A 64 17.13 -13.78 15.74
N PRO A 65 16.59 -14.70 16.55
CA PRO A 65 16.06 -15.96 16.05
C PRO A 65 15.07 -15.67 14.92
N ASP A 66 15.09 -16.52 13.89
CA ASP A 66 14.23 -16.40 12.72
C ASP A 66 12.77 -16.31 13.18
N GLU A 67 12.23 -15.09 13.26
CA GLU A 67 10.84 -14.93 13.69
C GLU A 67 9.96 -15.64 12.65
N PRO A 68 9.12 -16.60 13.07
CA PRO A 68 8.38 -17.40 12.12
C PRO A 68 7.45 -16.48 11.32
N TRP A 69 7.36 -16.70 10.00
CA TRP A 69 6.68 -15.80 9.05
C TRP A 69 5.25 -15.43 9.46
N HIS A 70 4.55 -16.31 10.18
CA HIS A 70 3.18 -16.06 10.65
C HIS A 70 3.13 -14.97 11.74
N TYR A 71 4.16 -14.85 12.58
CA TYR A 71 4.24 -13.78 13.57
C TYR A 71 4.43 -12.42 12.89
N LEU A 72 5.34 -12.34 11.91
CA LEU A 72 5.54 -11.14 11.10
C LEU A 72 4.27 -10.77 10.32
N ALA A 73 3.56 -11.76 9.76
CA ALA A 73 2.30 -11.55 9.07
C ALA A 73 1.19 -11.04 10.01
N LEU A 74 1.05 -11.65 11.19
CA LEU A 74 0.06 -11.25 12.19
C LEU A 74 0.34 -9.86 12.77
N ASP A 75 1.61 -9.53 13.04
CA ASP A 75 1.99 -8.20 13.49
C ASP A 75 1.73 -7.15 12.41
N THR A 76 2.08 -7.45 11.15
CA THR A 76 1.78 -6.58 10.01
C THR A 76 0.28 -6.36 9.86
N LEU A 77 -0.53 -7.42 9.95
CA LEU A 77 -1.98 -7.34 9.89
C LEU A 77 -2.54 -6.51 11.05
N ARG A 78 -2.07 -6.73 12.28
CA ARG A 78 -2.47 -5.93 13.44
C ARG A 78 -2.16 -4.45 13.23
N ARG A 79 -0.97 -4.11 12.71
CA ARG A 79 -0.60 -2.72 12.41
C ARG A 79 -1.40 -2.11 11.26
N LEU A 80 -1.84 -2.92 10.30
CA LEU A 80 -2.69 -2.50 9.19
C LEU A 80 -4.14 -2.26 9.61
N LEU A 81 -4.61 -2.93 10.66
CA LEU A 81 -6.00 -2.86 11.10
C LEU A 81 -6.21 -2.02 12.36
N ARG A 82 -5.16 -1.71 13.12
CA ARG A 82 -5.28 -0.92 14.36
C ARG A 82 -5.57 0.56 14.05
N PRO A 83 -6.72 1.10 14.49
CA PRO A 83 -6.99 2.52 14.39
C PRO A 83 -6.01 3.32 15.25
N SER A 84 -5.59 4.47 14.76
CA SER A 84 -4.83 5.48 15.51
C SER A 84 -5.33 6.87 15.14
N ALA A 85 -4.97 7.90 15.91
CA ALA A 85 -5.37 9.28 15.61
C ALA A 85 -4.96 9.74 14.20
N ALA A 86 -3.87 9.19 13.64
CA ALA A 86 -3.38 9.49 12.30
C ALA A 86 -3.86 8.50 11.21
N TYR A 87 -4.51 7.40 11.59
CA TYR A 87 -4.95 6.33 10.71
C TYR A 87 -6.21 5.65 11.29
N PHE A 88 -7.36 6.28 11.07
CA PHE A 88 -8.65 5.92 11.66
C PHE A 88 -9.72 5.62 10.61
N ALA A 89 -9.75 6.36 9.49
CA ALA A 89 -10.80 6.24 8.49
C ALA A 89 -10.75 4.89 7.78
N THR A 90 -9.57 4.43 7.35
CA THR A 90 -9.44 3.15 6.65
C THR A 90 -9.84 1.95 7.53
N PRO A 91 -9.34 1.81 8.78
CA PRO A 91 -9.82 0.76 9.68
C PRO A 91 -11.31 0.83 9.98
N LEU A 92 -11.86 2.05 10.18
CA LEU A 92 -13.29 2.24 10.42
C LEU A 92 -14.12 1.73 9.24
N LEU A 93 -13.81 2.19 8.02
CA LEU A 93 -14.54 1.80 6.82
C LEU A 93 -14.43 0.30 6.56
N LEU A 94 -13.25 -0.29 6.75
CA LEU A 94 -13.05 -1.73 6.63
C LEU A 94 -13.89 -2.50 7.65
N THR A 95 -13.88 -2.05 8.91
CA THR A 95 -14.68 -2.66 9.98
C THR A 95 -16.16 -2.59 9.67
N LEU A 96 -16.66 -1.45 9.18
CA LEU A 96 -18.07 -1.29 8.80
C LEU A 96 -18.46 -2.25 7.67
N ASN A 97 -17.63 -2.37 6.62
CA ASN A 97 -17.88 -3.29 5.52
C ASN A 97 -17.95 -4.76 5.98
N VAL A 98 -17.00 -5.18 6.83
CA VAL A 98 -16.97 -6.54 7.38
C VAL A 98 -18.14 -6.78 8.33
N LEU A 99 -18.45 -5.81 9.19
CA LEU A 99 -19.56 -5.90 10.15
C LEU A 99 -20.91 -6.04 9.43
N VAL A 100 -21.19 -5.16 8.46
CA VAL A 100 -22.46 -5.20 7.72
C VAL A 100 -22.61 -6.52 6.98
N PHE A 101 -21.56 -6.99 6.31
CA PHE A 101 -21.57 -8.29 5.64
C PHE A 101 -21.79 -9.45 6.62
N GLY A 102 -21.12 -9.44 7.77
CA GLY A 102 -21.29 -10.45 8.82
C GLY A 102 -22.71 -10.46 9.38
N LEU A 103 -23.33 -9.29 9.57
CA LEU A 103 -24.71 -9.17 10.00
C LEU A 103 -25.71 -9.68 8.94
N MET A 104 -25.45 -9.44 7.66
CA MET A 104 -26.25 -10.03 6.57
C MET A 104 -26.21 -11.56 6.61
N VAL A 105 -25.01 -12.14 6.76
CA VAL A 105 -24.84 -13.60 6.85
C VAL A 105 -25.53 -14.16 8.09
N ALA A 106 -25.39 -13.49 9.25
CA ALA A 106 -26.07 -13.88 10.48
C ALA A 106 -27.61 -13.82 10.35
N ALA A 107 -28.13 -12.93 9.49
CA ALA A 107 -29.55 -12.81 9.16
C ALA A 107 -30.01 -13.77 8.04
N GLY A 108 -29.15 -14.68 7.57
CA GLY A 108 -29.51 -15.73 6.60
C GLY A 108 -29.13 -15.44 5.15
N ALA A 109 -28.32 -14.42 4.86
CA ALA A 109 -27.75 -14.22 3.53
C ALA A 109 -26.72 -15.30 3.18
N ASP A 110 -26.75 -15.81 1.95
CA ASP A 110 -25.69 -16.69 1.45
C ASP A 110 -24.34 -15.95 1.39
N ILE A 111 -23.27 -16.64 1.81
CA ILE A 111 -21.93 -16.05 1.94
C ILE A 111 -21.32 -15.75 0.57
N PHE A 112 -21.62 -16.53 -0.45
CA PHE A 112 -20.97 -16.42 -1.76
C PHE A 112 -21.87 -15.72 -2.78
N HIS A 113 -23.17 -15.98 -2.73
CA HIS A 113 -24.17 -15.55 -3.70
C HIS A 113 -25.46 -15.09 -3.01
N PRO A 114 -25.42 -14.00 -2.22
CA PRO A 114 -26.61 -13.46 -1.58
C PRO A 114 -27.67 -13.09 -2.62
N GLN A 115 -28.91 -13.46 -2.35
CA GLN A 115 -30.03 -13.19 -3.26
C GLN A 115 -30.26 -11.67 -3.41
N SER A 116 -30.60 -11.23 -4.63
CA SER A 116 -30.90 -9.83 -4.93
C SER A 116 -31.94 -9.22 -3.99
N ALA A 117 -32.99 -9.97 -3.62
CA ALA A 117 -34.03 -9.50 -2.71
C ALA A 117 -33.49 -9.17 -1.31
N ILE A 118 -32.54 -9.96 -0.79
CA ILE A 118 -31.88 -9.71 0.49
C ILE A 118 -31.07 -8.41 0.40
N LEU A 119 -30.30 -8.21 -0.68
CA LEU A 119 -29.54 -6.97 -0.88
C LEU A 119 -30.45 -5.73 -0.93
N VAL A 120 -31.60 -5.84 -1.59
CA VAL A 120 -32.60 -4.76 -1.63
C VAL A 120 -33.19 -4.49 -0.25
N ALA A 121 -33.52 -5.53 0.53
CA ALA A 121 -34.02 -5.39 1.89
C ALA A 121 -33.00 -4.69 2.82
N TRP A 122 -31.71 -4.98 2.64
CA TRP A 122 -30.61 -4.40 3.41
C TRP A 122 -30.17 -3.00 2.96
N GLY A 123 -30.73 -2.48 1.87
CA GLY A 123 -30.48 -1.10 1.45
C GLY A 123 -29.58 -0.93 0.23
N SER A 124 -29.55 -1.89 -0.70
CA SER A 124 -28.88 -1.69 -1.97
C SER A 124 -29.46 -0.49 -2.74
N ASN A 125 -28.66 0.08 -3.63
CA ASN A 125 -29.12 1.13 -4.50
C ASN A 125 -30.00 0.52 -5.59
N PHE A 126 -31.31 0.65 -5.40
CA PHE A 126 -32.33 0.02 -6.23
C PHE A 126 -33.28 1.07 -6.79
N SER A 127 -33.16 1.39 -8.09
CA SER A 127 -33.83 2.56 -8.70
C SER A 127 -35.32 2.69 -8.35
N PRO A 128 -36.13 1.61 -8.40
CA PRO A 128 -37.56 1.66 -8.06
C PRO A 128 -37.87 2.06 -6.61
N LEU A 129 -36.92 1.94 -5.69
CA LEU A 129 -37.07 2.35 -4.28
C LEU A 129 -36.27 3.60 -3.95
N THR A 130 -35.07 3.76 -4.51
CA THR A 130 -34.21 4.91 -4.24
C THR A 130 -34.84 6.20 -4.76
N LEU A 131 -35.30 6.23 -6.02
CA LEU A 131 -35.84 7.43 -6.65
C LEU A 131 -37.14 7.94 -6.01
N PRO A 132 -38.13 7.09 -5.64
CA PRO A 132 -39.39 7.60 -5.11
C PRO A 132 -39.37 8.05 -3.64
N GLY A 133 -38.30 7.78 -2.88
CA GLY A 133 -38.25 8.23 -1.48
C GLY A 133 -37.27 7.56 -0.54
N GLN A 134 -36.34 6.74 -1.01
CA GLN A 134 -35.34 6.08 -0.15
C GLN A 134 -33.90 6.52 -0.48
N PRO A 135 -33.57 7.82 -0.39
CA PRO A 135 -32.25 8.34 -0.79
C PRO A 135 -31.10 7.84 0.08
N TRP A 136 -31.39 7.36 1.29
CA TRP A 136 -30.40 6.73 2.17
C TRP A 136 -29.71 5.52 1.51
N ARG A 137 -30.36 4.88 0.53
CA ARG A 137 -29.80 3.80 -0.29
C ARG A 137 -28.57 4.19 -1.09
N LEU A 138 -28.42 5.49 -1.41
CA LEU A 138 -27.23 6.00 -2.08
C LEU A 138 -25.96 5.80 -1.25
N LEU A 139 -26.10 5.84 0.07
CA LEU A 139 -24.99 5.70 1.02
C LEU A 139 -24.89 4.26 1.55
N THR A 140 -26.01 3.63 1.92
CA THR A 140 -25.96 2.27 2.50
C THR A 140 -25.47 1.23 1.51
N SER A 141 -25.75 1.39 0.22
CA SER A 141 -25.26 0.52 -0.85
C SER A 141 -23.73 0.38 -0.87
N CYS A 142 -23.01 1.42 -0.43
CA CYS A 142 -21.55 1.45 -0.37
C CYS A 142 -20.98 0.46 0.67
N PHE A 143 -21.80 -0.04 1.59
CA PHE A 143 -21.36 -0.97 2.65
C PHE A 143 -21.88 -2.40 2.46
N LEU A 144 -22.75 -2.62 1.47
CA LEU A 144 -23.29 -3.94 1.13
C LEU A 144 -22.39 -4.64 0.11
N HIS A 145 -22.33 -5.96 0.16
CA HIS A 145 -21.50 -6.75 -0.76
C HIS A 145 -22.27 -7.94 -1.31
N GLY A 146 -22.14 -8.17 -2.62
CA GLY A 146 -22.77 -9.27 -3.34
C GLY A 146 -22.05 -10.62 -3.18
N GLY A 147 -21.42 -10.87 -2.03
CA GLY A 147 -20.68 -12.10 -1.73
C GLY A 147 -19.28 -11.86 -1.16
N LEU A 148 -18.69 -12.93 -0.62
CA LEU A 148 -17.40 -12.89 0.09
C LEU A 148 -16.25 -12.41 -0.81
N ALA A 149 -16.18 -12.90 -2.06
CA ALA A 149 -15.12 -12.48 -2.99
C ALA A 149 -15.18 -10.97 -3.27
N HIS A 150 -16.39 -10.42 -3.44
CA HIS A 150 -16.60 -8.99 -3.66
C HIS A 150 -16.16 -8.17 -2.43
N LEU A 151 -16.49 -8.63 -1.21
CA LEU A 151 -16.01 -8.01 0.03
C LEU A 151 -14.48 -8.02 0.12
N LEU A 152 -13.84 -9.16 -0.11
CA LEU A 152 -12.39 -9.30 0.03
C LEU A 152 -11.62 -8.42 -0.96
N LEU A 153 -12.07 -8.35 -2.21
CA LEU A 153 -11.46 -7.49 -3.23
C LEU A 153 -11.59 -6.01 -2.88
N ASN A 154 -12.78 -5.58 -2.43
CA ASN A 154 -12.97 -4.20 -1.96
C ASN A 154 -12.16 -3.89 -0.70
N ALA A 155 -12.10 -4.83 0.24
CA ALA A 155 -11.32 -4.69 1.47
C ALA A 155 -9.82 -4.52 1.18
N LEU A 156 -9.26 -5.32 0.27
CA LEU A 156 -7.86 -5.19 -0.16
C LEU A 156 -7.60 -3.85 -0.85
N ALA A 157 -8.46 -3.45 -1.78
CA ALA A 157 -8.33 -2.17 -2.48
C ALA A 157 -8.44 -0.98 -1.50
N LEU A 158 -9.42 -1.01 -0.58
CA LEU A 158 -9.61 0.00 0.44
C LEU A 158 -8.43 0.06 1.41
N LEU A 159 -7.88 -1.08 1.83
CA LEU A 159 -6.73 -1.10 2.73
C LEU A 159 -5.52 -0.41 2.08
N PHE A 160 -5.24 -0.74 0.82
CA PHE A 160 -4.12 -0.18 0.08
C PHE A 160 -4.31 1.31 -0.23
N LEU A 161 -5.42 1.69 -0.88
CA LEU A 161 -5.68 3.07 -1.29
C LEU A 161 -6.01 3.97 -0.10
N GLY A 162 -6.78 3.46 0.86
CA GLY A 162 -7.12 4.16 2.09
C GLY A 162 -5.86 4.50 2.87
N ARG A 163 -4.97 3.54 3.12
CA ARG A 163 -3.69 3.81 3.81
C ARG A 163 -2.82 4.83 3.07
N LEU A 164 -2.72 4.71 1.75
CA LEU A 164 -1.94 5.64 0.94
C LEU A 164 -2.50 7.07 1.03
N THR A 165 -3.79 7.24 0.79
CA THR A 165 -4.45 8.55 0.80
C THR A 165 -4.54 9.15 2.20
N GLU A 166 -4.78 8.33 3.22
CA GLU A 166 -4.93 8.76 4.62
C GLU A 166 -3.62 9.25 5.20
N SER A 167 -2.49 8.62 4.83
CA SER A 167 -1.17 9.08 5.23
C SER A 167 -0.83 10.51 4.74
N TRP A 168 -1.49 10.99 3.69
CA TRP A 168 -1.23 12.32 3.10
C TRP A 168 -2.28 13.37 3.46
N LEU A 169 -3.55 12.97 3.55
CA LEU A 169 -4.68 13.88 3.77
C LEU A 169 -5.23 13.84 5.20
N GLY A 170 -4.94 12.78 5.95
CA GLY A 170 -5.50 12.49 7.25
C GLY A 170 -6.91 11.86 7.20
N PRO A 171 -7.37 11.29 8.34
CA PRO A 171 -8.58 10.48 8.42
C PRO A 171 -9.85 11.21 7.96
N GLY A 172 -10.10 12.41 8.49
CA GLY A 172 -11.35 13.13 8.24
C GLY A 172 -11.56 13.47 6.76
N ARG A 173 -10.49 13.79 6.04
CA ARG A 173 -10.55 14.07 4.60
C ARG A 173 -10.80 12.79 3.82
N VAL A 174 -10.06 11.72 4.09
CA VAL A 174 -10.29 10.44 3.38
C VAL A 174 -11.70 9.92 3.60
N LEU A 175 -12.24 10.05 4.81
CA LEU A 175 -13.63 9.70 5.08
C LEU A 175 -14.61 10.52 4.22
N LEU A 176 -14.41 11.84 4.14
CA LEU A 176 -15.24 12.72 3.30
C LEU A 176 -15.14 12.35 1.81
N PHE A 177 -13.92 12.16 1.29
CA PHE A 177 -13.68 11.74 -0.09
C PHE A 177 -14.38 10.42 -0.40
N TYR A 178 -14.21 9.41 0.47
CA TYR A 178 -14.82 8.11 0.31
C TYR A 178 -16.35 8.21 0.28
N LEU A 179 -16.97 8.87 1.26
CA LEU A 179 -18.43 8.94 1.37
C LEU A 179 -19.05 9.74 0.21
N LEU A 180 -18.49 10.91 -0.13
CA LEU A 180 -19.02 11.73 -1.22
C LEU A 180 -18.84 11.05 -2.58
N SER A 181 -17.71 10.40 -2.82
CA SER A 181 -17.50 9.62 -4.05
C SER A 181 -18.41 8.39 -4.12
N GLY A 182 -18.69 7.73 -2.99
CA GLY A 182 -19.69 6.66 -2.93
C GLY A 182 -21.06 7.13 -3.37
N VAL A 183 -21.54 8.25 -2.81
CA VAL A 183 -22.80 8.87 -3.21
C VAL A 183 -22.78 9.31 -4.68
N GLY A 184 -21.70 9.94 -5.14
CA GLY A 184 -21.53 10.34 -6.55
C GLY A 184 -21.56 9.14 -7.51
N GLY A 185 -20.96 8.02 -7.12
CA GLY A 185 -21.08 6.75 -7.84
C GLY A 185 -22.52 6.22 -7.86
N SER A 186 -23.19 6.17 -6.70
CA SER A 186 -24.59 5.74 -6.63
C SER A 186 -25.53 6.61 -7.48
N LEU A 187 -25.29 7.92 -7.56
CA LEU A 187 -26.05 8.83 -8.42
C LEU A 187 -25.79 8.56 -9.91
N ALA A 188 -24.54 8.36 -10.31
CA ALA A 188 -24.20 8.01 -11.70
C ALA A 188 -24.81 6.66 -12.12
N SER A 189 -24.83 5.68 -11.20
CA SER A 189 -25.52 4.40 -11.39
C SER A 189 -27.01 4.56 -11.66
N LEU A 190 -27.72 5.36 -10.84
CA LEU A 190 -29.14 5.63 -11.04
C LEU A 190 -29.41 6.35 -12.37
N TRP A 191 -28.54 7.28 -12.74
CA TRP A 191 -28.67 8.02 -13.99
C TRP A 191 -28.49 7.10 -15.22
N TRP A 192 -27.57 6.14 -15.16
CA TRP A 192 -27.29 5.22 -16.25
C TRP A 192 -28.33 4.10 -16.38
N HIS A 193 -28.78 3.53 -15.26
CA HIS A 193 -29.62 2.34 -15.24
C HIS A 193 -31.10 2.66 -14.98
N ALA A 194 -31.77 3.21 -15.99
CA ALA A 194 -33.17 3.66 -15.92
C ALA A 194 -34.21 2.54 -15.69
N ALA A 195 -33.89 1.28 -16.03
CA ALA A 195 -34.81 0.13 -15.96
C ALA A 195 -34.74 -0.69 -14.65
N GLY A 196 -34.07 -0.16 -13.63
CA GLY A 196 -33.88 -0.83 -12.34
C GLY A 196 -32.52 -1.51 -12.23
N VAL A 197 -31.61 -0.90 -11.48
CA VAL A 197 -30.35 -1.51 -11.06
C VAL A 197 -30.50 -2.05 -9.66
N ASN A 198 -29.77 -3.10 -9.29
CA ASN A 198 -29.54 -3.50 -7.91
C ASN A 198 -28.03 -3.40 -7.63
N SER A 199 -27.57 -2.22 -7.20
CA SER A 199 -26.15 -1.92 -7.05
C SER A 199 -25.72 -1.93 -5.59
N VAL A 200 -24.61 -2.62 -5.31
CA VAL A 200 -23.97 -2.73 -4.00
C VAL A 200 -22.45 -2.70 -4.15
N GLY A 201 -21.77 -2.26 -3.11
CA GLY A 201 -20.32 -2.37 -2.99
C GLY A 201 -19.63 -1.05 -2.68
N ALA A 202 -18.54 -1.15 -1.92
CA ALA A 202 -17.63 -0.05 -1.63
C ALA A 202 -16.90 0.50 -2.87
N SER A 203 -16.96 -0.21 -4.00
CA SER A 203 -16.11 0.04 -5.16
C SER A 203 -16.31 1.44 -5.78
N GLY A 204 -17.52 2.01 -5.81
CA GLY A 204 -17.73 3.40 -6.25
C GLY A 204 -16.94 4.41 -5.41
N ALA A 205 -16.96 4.27 -4.09
CA ALA A 205 -16.18 5.09 -3.17
C ALA A 205 -14.67 4.87 -3.31
N ILE A 206 -14.24 3.63 -3.53
CA ILE A 206 -12.83 3.26 -3.80
C ILE A 206 -12.35 3.89 -5.12
N PHE A 207 -13.18 3.91 -6.16
CA PHE A 207 -12.90 4.64 -7.40
C PHE A 207 -12.75 6.15 -7.16
N GLY A 208 -13.50 6.70 -6.21
CA GLY A 208 -13.25 8.03 -5.66
C GLY A 208 -11.83 8.25 -5.17
N LEU A 209 -11.25 7.29 -4.44
CA LEU A 209 -9.86 7.37 -3.99
C LEU A 209 -8.87 7.31 -5.17
N TYR A 210 -9.13 6.53 -6.21
CA TYR A 210 -8.35 6.61 -7.46
C TYR A 210 -8.44 8.01 -8.09
N GLY A 211 -9.63 8.62 -8.10
CA GLY A 211 -9.83 9.98 -8.62
C GLY A 211 -9.05 11.02 -7.82
N LEU A 212 -9.06 10.89 -6.49
CA LEU A 212 -8.23 11.72 -5.61
C LEU A 212 -6.73 11.54 -5.93
N LEU A 213 -6.24 10.31 -6.09
CA LEU A 213 -4.84 10.07 -6.44
C LEU A 213 -4.47 10.69 -7.79
N LEU A 214 -5.36 10.62 -8.78
CA LEU A 214 -5.20 11.28 -10.07
C LEU A 214 -5.08 12.81 -9.90
N ALA A 215 -5.96 13.43 -9.13
CA ALA A 215 -5.89 14.86 -8.85
C ALA A 215 -4.58 15.24 -8.13
N VAL A 216 -4.16 14.46 -7.13
CA VAL A 216 -2.91 14.70 -6.39
C VAL A 216 -1.69 14.62 -7.31
N ALA A 217 -1.64 13.63 -8.19
CA ALA A 217 -0.54 13.46 -9.13
C ALA A 217 -0.41 14.67 -10.09
N LEU A 218 -1.55 15.23 -10.53
CA LEU A 218 -1.63 16.30 -11.52
C LEU A 218 -1.48 17.72 -10.93
N THR A 219 -1.94 17.97 -9.70
CA THR A 219 -2.10 19.35 -9.18
C THR A 219 -1.03 19.78 -8.18
N GLY A 220 -0.19 18.86 -7.72
CA GLY A 220 0.80 19.15 -6.67
C GLY A 220 0.19 19.55 -5.33
N ALA A 221 -1.08 19.18 -5.10
CA ALA A 221 -1.75 19.33 -3.83
C ALA A 221 -0.91 18.76 -2.68
N VAL A 222 -0.19 17.65 -2.92
CA VAL A 222 0.75 16.99 -1.98
C VAL A 222 2.19 17.13 -2.51
N PRO A 223 3.19 17.40 -1.65
CA PRO A 223 4.59 17.52 -2.08
C PRO A 223 5.19 16.16 -2.42
N LEU A 224 4.90 15.67 -3.63
CA LEU A 224 5.42 14.41 -4.18
C LEU A 224 6.54 14.65 -5.18
N SER A 225 7.55 13.79 -5.15
CA SER A 225 8.61 13.74 -6.16
C SER A 225 8.03 13.37 -7.53
N ARG A 226 8.78 13.69 -8.60
CA ARG A 226 8.37 13.36 -9.98
C ARG A 226 8.15 11.86 -10.16
N GLN A 227 9.02 11.03 -9.56
CA GLN A 227 8.90 9.58 -9.58
C GLN A 227 7.62 9.11 -8.87
N GLN A 228 7.31 9.63 -7.68
CA GLN A 228 6.09 9.28 -6.96
C GLN A 228 4.82 9.63 -7.75
N ARG A 229 4.80 10.78 -8.44
CA ARG A 229 3.69 11.15 -9.32
C ARG A 229 3.51 10.19 -10.48
N TYR A 230 4.60 9.80 -11.13
CA TYR A 230 4.54 8.79 -12.19
C TYR A 230 4.06 7.44 -11.67
N SER A 231 4.51 7.01 -10.50
CA SER A 231 4.00 5.78 -9.86
C SER A 231 2.50 5.85 -9.60
N LEU A 232 1.98 6.98 -9.14
CA LEU A 232 0.53 7.18 -8.95
C LEU A 232 -0.24 7.15 -10.27
N LEU A 233 0.26 7.84 -11.30
CA LEU A 233 -0.37 7.84 -12.62
C LEU A 233 -0.39 6.42 -13.21
N TRP A 234 0.71 5.68 -13.12
CA TRP A 234 0.77 4.30 -13.56
C TRP A 234 -0.17 3.38 -12.79
N LEU A 235 -0.24 3.53 -11.46
CA LEU A 235 -1.17 2.80 -10.62
C LEU A 235 -2.62 3.03 -11.07
N VAL A 236 -3.01 4.29 -11.30
CA VAL A 236 -4.37 4.61 -11.78
C VAL A 236 -4.60 4.06 -13.19
N LEU A 237 -3.66 4.26 -14.11
CA LEU A 237 -3.76 3.82 -15.51
C LEU A 237 -3.82 2.31 -15.67
N LEU A 238 -3.21 1.54 -14.76
CA LEU A 238 -3.25 0.08 -14.80
C LEU A 238 -4.49 -0.47 -14.08
N LEU A 239 -4.77 -0.01 -12.86
CA LEU A 239 -5.80 -0.63 -12.03
C LEU A 239 -7.21 -0.22 -12.45
N VAL A 240 -7.45 1.05 -12.80
CA VAL A 240 -8.81 1.52 -13.16
C VAL A 240 -9.36 0.78 -14.39
N PRO A 241 -8.65 0.69 -15.54
CA PRO A 241 -9.16 -0.05 -16.68
C PRO A 241 -9.36 -1.55 -16.42
N SER A 242 -8.45 -2.18 -15.66
CA SER A 242 -8.57 -3.61 -15.32
C SER A 242 -9.84 -3.93 -14.53
N GLN A 243 -10.25 -3.03 -13.63
CA GLN A 243 -11.45 -3.17 -12.82
C GLN A 243 -12.73 -2.87 -13.63
N LEU A 244 -12.68 -1.88 -14.54
CA LEU A 244 -13.79 -1.57 -15.44
C LEU A 244 -14.03 -2.68 -16.48
N GLN A 245 -12.97 -3.39 -16.88
CA GLN A 245 -13.09 -4.52 -17.80
C GLN A 245 -14.02 -5.61 -17.26
N ALA A 246 -14.06 -5.83 -15.95
CA ALA A 246 -14.95 -6.81 -15.32
C ALA A 246 -16.44 -6.48 -15.56
N GLY A 247 -16.82 -5.20 -15.53
CA GLY A 247 -18.20 -4.78 -15.83
C GLY A 247 -18.55 -4.85 -17.32
N LEU A 248 -17.56 -4.77 -18.22
CA LEU A 248 -17.78 -4.91 -19.67
C LEU A 248 -18.07 -6.36 -20.08
N GLN A 249 -17.64 -7.34 -19.27
CA GLN A 249 -17.88 -8.76 -19.54
C GLN A 249 -19.32 -9.21 -19.26
N GLY A 250 -20.19 -8.32 -18.78
CA GLY A 250 -21.63 -8.59 -18.69
C GLY A 250 -22.03 -9.61 -17.63
N THR A 251 -21.15 -9.94 -16.67
CA THR A 251 -21.40 -10.94 -15.63
C THR A 251 -22.44 -10.51 -14.58
N GLY A 252 -23.01 -9.30 -14.70
CA GLY A 252 -24.08 -8.79 -13.83
C GLY A 252 -23.65 -8.43 -12.40
N THR A 253 -22.36 -8.52 -12.07
CA THR A 253 -21.83 -8.34 -10.71
C THR A 253 -21.17 -6.98 -10.48
N THR A 254 -20.85 -6.24 -11.55
CA THR A 254 -20.03 -5.02 -11.49
C THR A 254 -20.75 -3.83 -12.13
N ASP A 255 -20.88 -2.74 -11.39
CA ASP A 255 -21.54 -1.52 -11.83
C ASP A 255 -20.54 -0.45 -12.28
N ASN A 256 -20.23 -0.45 -13.58
CA ASN A 256 -19.26 0.50 -14.16
C ASN A 256 -19.74 1.95 -14.10
N ALA A 257 -21.06 2.21 -14.09
CA ALA A 257 -21.58 3.57 -13.95
C ALA A 257 -21.26 4.11 -12.55
N ALA A 258 -21.40 3.28 -11.51
CA ALA A 258 -20.98 3.64 -10.15
C ALA A 258 -19.46 3.91 -10.05
N HIS A 259 -18.65 3.08 -10.71
CA HIS A 259 -17.19 3.26 -10.75
C HIS A 259 -16.78 4.58 -11.40
N ILE A 260 -17.32 4.88 -12.58
CA ILE A 260 -17.01 6.11 -13.31
C ILE A 260 -17.51 7.33 -12.53
N GLY A 261 -18.73 7.29 -11.99
CA GLY A 261 -19.27 8.37 -11.15
C GLY A 261 -18.42 8.64 -9.91
N GLY A 262 -18.00 7.58 -9.22
CA GLY A 262 -17.10 7.68 -8.08
C GLY A 262 -15.75 8.30 -8.44
N LEU A 263 -15.12 7.82 -9.52
CA LEU A 263 -13.84 8.32 -10.04
C LEU A 263 -13.90 9.81 -10.34
N LEU A 264 -14.92 10.25 -11.11
CA LEU A 264 -15.08 11.65 -11.48
C LEU A 264 -15.38 12.53 -10.27
N THR A 265 -16.18 12.05 -9.32
CA THR A 265 -16.47 12.77 -8.07
C THR A 265 -15.20 12.95 -7.25
N GLY A 266 -14.42 11.88 -7.07
CA GLY A 266 -13.16 11.95 -6.31
C GLY A 266 -12.10 12.82 -6.97
N TRP A 267 -12.02 12.76 -8.31
CA TRP A 267 -11.14 13.63 -9.08
C TRP A 267 -11.53 15.10 -8.93
N GLY A 268 -12.81 15.43 -9.11
CA GLY A 268 -13.32 16.79 -8.92
C GLY A 268 -13.07 17.34 -7.52
N LEU A 269 -13.39 16.56 -6.47
CA LEU A 269 -13.10 16.91 -5.08
C LEU A 269 -11.58 17.10 -4.85
N GLY A 270 -10.75 16.30 -5.51
CA GLY A 270 -9.30 16.39 -5.42
C GLY A 270 -8.75 17.66 -6.05
N LEU A 271 -9.31 18.08 -7.19
CA LEU A 271 -8.99 19.36 -7.82
C LEU A 271 -9.39 20.53 -6.92
N LEU A 272 -10.59 20.49 -6.33
CA LEU A 272 -11.04 21.52 -5.37
C LEU A 272 -10.12 21.60 -4.15
N TYR A 273 -9.72 20.46 -3.61
CA TYR A 273 -8.76 20.39 -2.52
C TYR A 273 -7.40 21.00 -2.89
N ALA A 274 -6.94 20.78 -4.13
CA ALA A 274 -5.70 21.36 -4.61
C ALA A 274 -5.76 22.89 -4.69
N VAL A 275 -6.84 23.44 -5.24
CA VAL A 275 -7.09 24.89 -5.29
C VAL A 275 -7.13 25.47 -3.87
N TRP A 276 -7.90 24.86 -2.97
CA TRP A 276 -7.97 25.26 -1.58
C TRP A 276 -6.60 25.30 -0.89
N ARG A 277 -5.77 24.26 -1.10
CA ARG A 277 -4.39 24.19 -0.56
C ARG A 277 -3.49 25.29 -1.09
N GLN A 278 -3.63 25.67 -2.36
CA GLN A 278 -2.84 26.76 -2.95
C GLN A 278 -3.22 28.11 -2.34
N LEU A 279 -4.53 28.37 -2.15
CA LEU A 279 -5.03 29.60 -1.52
C LEU A 279 -4.57 29.77 -0.06
N LEU A 280 -4.39 28.67 0.67
CA LEU A 280 -3.87 28.71 2.04
C LEU A 280 -2.36 29.00 2.11
N LYS A 281 -1.59 28.69 1.06
CA LYS A 281 -0.15 28.97 1.00
C LYS A 281 0.17 30.42 0.63
N THR A 282 -0.80 31.13 0.04
CA THR A 282 -0.69 32.53 -0.34
C THR A 282 -1.08 33.51 0.78
N LYS A 283 -1.41 32.99 1.97
CA LYS A 283 -1.65 33.77 3.20
C LYS A 283 -0.52 33.50 4.18
#